data_AF-A0A3B8SJ86-F1
#
_entry.id   AF-A0A3B8SJ86-F1
#
_cell.length_a   1.000
_cell.length_b   1.000
_cell.length_c   1.000
_cell.angle_alpha   90.00
_cell.angle_beta   90.00
_cell.angle_gamma   90.00
#
_symmetry.space_group_name_H-M   'P 1'
#
loop_
_entity.id
_entity.type
_entity.pdbx_description
1 polymer ?
#
loop_
_entity_poly.entity_id
_entity_poly.type
_entity_poly.pdbx_seq_one_letter_code
_entity_poly.pdbx_strand_id
1 'polypeptide(L)'
;MNEIKCPKCGQVFKIDESEYDSIVKQIRDKEFEHDLHVREEQYRQDKENSIKLTKVELEKVHQDELNKKDKELSELKNELKVKEEQTQNRLEKEFSEELNKRELEIAELKNKIKLQDAEKESIVKDTIAKKDKEISELSNELKIKEEQVSNRLEKEFSEELNKKNLEINELKNQIKIKDTEKELVVKDTIAKKDKELNDLSNELSLSKSEYLLKEKNLKESYEEKIKNKDEQIAYYKDFKARQSTKMIGESLEVHCNNEFNTLRPLFKNAYFEKDNDARTGSKGDFIFRDYDDEGTEVVSIMFEMKNEADETSTKHKNEDFLRELDKDRKEKGCEYAVLVSLLEIDNDFYNNGIVDMSHKYEKMYVIRPQFFIPLITLIRGIAINSLGYKKELEVIKNQNIDISNFEEKMNSFKDGFSRNYRLASDRFHKAIEEIDKTIEHLQKTKEHLLKTDDNLRLANNKAEDLTIKKLTSGNPTMKEMFANLEKDSNNEIENEEIEEID
;
A
#
# COMPACT_ATOMS: atom_id res chain seq x y z
N MET A 1 270.36 71.51 -41.40
CA MET A 1 271.76 71.43 -40.89
C MET A 1 271.71 71.28 -39.39
N ASN A 2 272.25 70.18 -38.83
CA ASN A 2 273.01 70.13 -37.57
C ASN A 2 273.35 68.66 -37.24
N GLU A 3 274.51 68.42 -36.63
CA GLU A 3 275.11 67.09 -36.41
C GLU A 3 274.65 66.45 -35.09
N ILE A 4 274.47 65.11 -35.04
CA ILE A 4 274.31 64.36 -33.78
C ILE A 4 274.97 62.97 -33.80
N LYS A 5 275.43 62.62 -32.61
CA LYS A 5 276.26 61.48 -32.26
C LYS A 5 275.47 60.28 -31.76
N CYS A 6 276.09 59.15 -32.06
CA CYS A 6 275.76 57.85 -31.52
C CYS A 6 275.81 57.83 -29.98
N PRO A 7 274.74 57.34 -29.34
CA PRO A 7 274.69 57.13 -27.89
C PRO A 7 275.57 56.01 -27.35
N LYS A 8 276.17 55.09 -28.14
CA LYS A 8 277.15 54.20 -27.50
C LYS A 8 278.43 54.93 -27.08
N CYS A 9 278.84 55.96 -27.80
CA CYS A 9 280.28 56.29 -27.81
C CYS A 9 280.62 57.69 -28.31
N GLY A 10 279.72 58.35 -29.04
CA GLY A 10 280.13 59.35 -30.01
C GLY A 10 280.96 58.77 -31.15
N GLN A 11 280.31 58.13 -32.12
CA GLN A 11 280.83 58.06 -33.50
C GLN A 11 279.75 58.59 -34.46
N VAL A 12 280.19 59.26 -35.55
CA VAL A 12 279.67 60.54 -36.13
C VAL A 12 279.26 60.43 -37.61
N PHE A 13 278.07 60.95 -38.02
CA PHE A 13 277.64 61.12 -39.44
C PHE A 13 276.39 62.03 -39.63
N LYS A 14 276.11 62.41 -40.89
CA LYS A 14 275.06 63.34 -41.39
C LYS A 14 274.08 62.62 -42.34
N ILE A 15 272.74 62.78 -42.19
CA ILE A 15 271.70 62.28 -43.12
C ILE A 15 270.52 63.27 -43.23
N ASP A 16 269.94 63.30 -44.42
CA ASP A 16 269.04 64.28 -45.04
C ASP A 16 267.54 63.93 -44.87
N GLU A 17 266.68 64.95 -44.90
CA GLU A 17 265.30 64.99 -44.33
C GLU A 17 264.16 64.49 -45.25
N SER A 18 264.45 63.91 -46.41
CA SER A 18 263.42 63.68 -47.44
C SER A 18 262.76 62.28 -47.43
N GLU A 19 263.15 61.34 -46.56
CA GLU A 19 262.59 59.96 -46.54
C GLU A 19 261.54 59.67 -45.42
N TYR A 20 261.22 60.64 -44.54
CA TYR A 20 260.30 60.40 -43.40
C TYR A 20 258.81 60.77 -43.66
N ASP A 21 258.53 61.60 -44.69
CA ASP A 21 257.23 62.26 -44.85
C ASP A 21 256.15 61.44 -45.60
N SER A 22 256.51 60.32 -46.24
CA SER A 22 255.56 59.50 -47.03
C SER A 22 254.96 58.30 -46.28
N ILE A 23 255.57 57.81 -45.18
CA ILE A 23 255.05 56.70 -44.36
C ILE A 23 253.95 57.15 -43.38
N VAL A 24 253.87 58.44 -43.05
CA VAL A 24 252.92 58.97 -42.04
C VAL A 24 251.47 59.08 -42.56
N LYS A 25 251.25 59.21 -43.87
CA LYS A 25 249.89 59.35 -44.45
C LYS A 25 249.10 58.03 -44.54
N GLN A 26 249.75 56.87 -44.60
CA GLN A 26 249.06 55.57 -44.75
C GLN A 26 248.51 54.97 -43.44
N ILE A 27 248.90 55.50 -42.28
CA ILE A 27 248.47 55.00 -40.96
C ILE A 27 247.30 55.84 -40.40
N ARG A 28 247.15 57.11 -40.80
CA ARG A 28 246.16 58.03 -40.21
C ARG A 28 244.72 57.82 -40.70
N ASP A 29 244.53 57.39 -41.95
CA ASP A 29 243.19 57.30 -42.54
C ASP A 29 242.42 56.02 -42.13
N LYS A 30 243.14 54.94 -41.76
CA LYS A 30 242.53 53.64 -41.42
C LYS A 30 242.02 53.56 -39.97
N GLU A 31 242.67 54.28 -39.05
CA GLU A 31 242.21 54.36 -37.65
C GLU A 31 240.97 55.25 -37.49
N PHE A 32 240.79 56.28 -38.34
CA PHE A 32 239.65 57.20 -38.25
C PHE A 32 238.31 56.58 -38.68
N GLU A 33 238.30 55.71 -39.69
CA GLU A 33 237.07 55.03 -40.14
C GLU A 33 236.54 54.01 -39.12
N HIS A 34 237.41 53.35 -38.36
CA HIS A 34 236.99 52.40 -37.33
C HIS A 34 236.25 53.09 -36.18
N ASP A 35 236.78 54.22 -35.71
CA ASP A 35 236.19 55.00 -34.61
C ASP A 35 234.81 55.57 -34.97
N LEU A 36 234.60 55.96 -36.23
CA LEU A 36 233.30 56.47 -36.69
C LEU A 36 232.20 55.39 -36.61
N HIS A 37 232.53 54.16 -37.01
CA HIS A 37 231.58 53.04 -37.08
C HIS A 37 231.19 52.50 -35.70
N VAL A 38 232.11 52.55 -34.72
CA VAL A 38 231.82 52.19 -33.33
C VAL A 38 230.82 53.17 -32.70
N ARG A 39 230.96 54.46 -33.02
CA ARG A 39 230.13 55.51 -32.43
C ARG A 39 228.71 55.54 -32.99
N GLU A 40 228.54 55.18 -34.26
CA GLU A 40 227.22 55.08 -34.91
C GLU A 40 226.39 53.92 -34.34
N GLU A 41 227.03 52.79 -34.04
CA GLU A 41 226.38 51.60 -33.49
C GLU A 41 225.88 51.83 -32.04
N GLN A 42 226.67 52.53 -31.22
CA GLN A 42 226.25 52.91 -29.86
C GLN A 42 224.99 53.78 -29.84
N TYR A 43 224.91 54.79 -30.73
CA TYR A 43 223.74 55.65 -30.80
C TYR A 43 222.45 54.92 -31.19
N ARG A 44 222.57 53.88 -32.02
CA ARG A 44 221.42 53.07 -32.44
C ARG A 44 220.84 52.26 -31.27
N GLN A 45 221.70 51.64 -30.47
CA GLN A 45 221.29 50.88 -29.28
C GLN A 45 220.59 51.75 -28.24
N ASP A 46 221.11 52.96 -27.99
CA ASP A 46 220.52 53.88 -27.01
C ASP A 46 219.11 54.34 -27.41
N LYS A 47 218.89 54.61 -28.71
CA LYS A 47 217.57 55.01 -29.22
C LYS A 47 216.53 53.89 -29.09
N GLU A 48 216.93 52.65 -29.34
CA GLU A 48 216.04 51.49 -29.28
C GLU A 48 215.60 51.18 -27.84
N ASN A 49 216.50 51.34 -26.87
CA ASN A 49 216.19 51.18 -25.45
C ASN A 49 215.24 52.28 -24.93
N SER A 50 215.39 53.53 -25.39
CA SER A 50 214.49 54.63 -25.01
C SER A 50 213.05 54.41 -25.46
N ILE A 51 212.84 53.89 -26.68
CA ILE A 51 211.50 53.58 -27.19
C ILE A 51 210.82 52.46 -26.38
N LYS A 52 211.58 51.42 -26.00
CA LYS A 52 211.07 50.31 -25.18
C LYS A 52 210.57 50.78 -23.81
N LEU A 53 211.36 51.61 -23.13
CA LEU A 53 211.00 52.16 -21.82
C LEU A 53 209.69 52.96 -21.88
N THR A 54 209.55 53.81 -22.90
CA THR A 54 208.36 54.64 -23.10
C THR A 54 207.10 53.79 -23.33
N LYS A 55 207.22 52.67 -24.06
CA LYS A 55 206.08 51.77 -24.34
C LYS A 55 205.58 51.06 -23.08
N VAL A 56 206.50 50.61 -22.22
CA VAL A 56 206.18 49.94 -20.95
C VAL A 56 205.51 50.92 -19.98
N GLU A 57 205.97 52.17 -19.91
CA GLU A 57 205.31 53.18 -19.08
C GLU A 57 203.89 53.49 -19.57
N LEU A 58 203.68 53.57 -20.89
CA LEU A 58 202.35 53.80 -21.47
C LEU A 58 201.37 52.66 -21.16
N GLU A 59 201.80 51.41 -21.30
CA GLU A 59 201.00 50.22 -20.97
C GLU A 59 200.61 50.20 -19.48
N LYS A 60 201.54 50.59 -18.59
CA LYS A 60 201.28 50.65 -17.15
C LYS A 60 200.22 51.71 -16.81
N VAL A 61 200.30 52.90 -17.40
CA VAL A 61 199.30 53.97 -17.19
C VAL A 61 197.92 53.53 -17.69
N HIS A 62 197.85 52.90 -18.87
CA HIS A 62 196.58 52.38 -19.40
C HIS A 62 195.97 51.28 -18.53
N GLN A 63 196.80 50.38 -17.99
CA GLN A 63 196.33 49.33 -17.09
C GLN A 63 195.76 49.90 -15.78
N ASP A 64 196.38 50.96 -15.24
CA ASP A 64 195.89 51.63 -14.03
C ASP A 64 194.57 52.38 -14.26
N GLU A 65 194.37 52.99 -15.44
CA GLU A 65 193.09 53.62 -15.81
C GLU A 65 191.97 52.59 -15.99
N LEU A 66 192.25 51.45 -16.63
CA LEU A 66 191.31 50.33 -16.76
C LEU A 66 190.87 49.79 -15.40
N ASN A 67 191.82 49.54 -14.50
CA ASN A 67 191.51 49.06 -13.16
C ASN A 67 190.66 50.05 -12.34
N LYS A 68 190.83 51.37 -12.56
CA LYS A 68 189.96 52.40 -11.95
C LYS A 68 188.54 52.35 -12.52
N LYS A 69 188.40 52.27 -13.85
CA LYS A 69 187.10 52.18 -14.54
C LYS A 69 186.34 50.90 -14.16
N ASP A 70 187.03 49.77 -14.02
CA ASP A 70 186.41 48.49 -13.60
C ASP A 70 185.94 48.53 -12.14
N LYS A 71 186.68 49.22 -11.25
CA LYS A 71 186.21 49.48 -9.89
C LYS A 71 184.96 50.36 -9.88
N GLU A 72 184.96 51.48 -10.61
CA GLU A 72 183.79 52.35 -10.73
C GLU A 72 182.57 51.59 -11.29
N LEU A 73 182.76 50.76 -12.33
CA LEU A 73 181.71 49.92 -12.88
C LEU A 73 181.17 48.91 -11.86
N SER A 74 182.04 48.29 -11.07
CA SER A 74 181.63 47.34 -10.04
C SER A 74 180.85 48.02 -8.91
N GLU A 75 181.25 49.23 -8.51
CA GLU A 75 180.56 50.02 -7.49
C GLU A 75 179.17 50.47 -7.97
N LEU A 76 179.07 51.05 -9.16
CA LEU A 76 177.81 51.47 -9.78
C LEU A 76 176.82 50.30 -9.96
N LYS A 77 177.32 49.12 -10.34
CA LYS A 77 176.47 47.93 -10.53
C LYS A 77 175.89 47.41 -9.22
N ASN A 78 176.65 47.50 -8.13
CA ASN A 78 176.16 47.16 -6.79
C ASN A 78 175.14 48.19 -6.28
N GLU A 79 175.38 49.49 -6.50
CA GLU A 79 174.40 50.53 -6.15
C GLU A 79 173.06 50.37 -6.88
N LEU A 80 173.09 50.05 -8.18
CA LEU A 80 171.88 49.77 -8.95
C LEU A 80 171.11 48.58 -8.39
N LYS A 81 171.80 47.47 -8.08
CA LYS A 81 171.19 46.26 -7.53
C LYS A 81 170.54 46.52 -6.16
N VAL A 82 171.21 47.29 -5.30
CA VAL A 82 170.66 47.68 -3.99
C VAL A 82 169.41 48.55 -4.17
N LYS A 83 169.41 49.51 -5.12
CA LYS A 83 168.23 50.34 -5.40
C LYS A 83 167.06 49.54 -5.98
N GLU A 84 167.30 48.59 -6.87
CA GLU A 84 166.26 47.70 -7.40
C GLU A 84 165.60 46.89 -6.28
N GLU A 85 166.40 46.26 -5.41
CA GLU A 85 165.91 45.47 -4.28
C GLU A 85 165.16 46.33 -3.25
N GLN A 86 165.62 47.55 -2.97
CA GLN A 86 164.90 48.51 -2.14
C GLN A 86 163.55 48.91 -2.75
N THR A 87 163.50 49.09 -4.07
CA THR A 87 162.27 49.49 -4.78
C THR A 87 161.26 48.34 -4.78
N GLN A 88 161.71 47.11 -5.02
CA GLN A 88 160.87 45.92 -4.97
C GLN A 88 160.29 45.69 -3.57
N ASN A 89 161.13 45.74 -2.53
CA ASN A 89 160.68 45.60 -1.14
C ASN A 89 159.68 46.69 -0.74
N ARG A 90 159.84 47.93 -1.22
CA ARG A 90 158.88 49.01 -0.98
C ARG A 90 157.53 48.73 -1.63
N LEU A 91 157.54 48.32 -2.90
CA LEU A 91 156.31 47.96 -3.64
C LEU A 91 155.59 46.77 -3.01
N GLU A 92 156.31 45.72 -2.61
CA GLU A 92 155.72 44.56 -1.93
C GLU A 92 155.08 44.95 -0.59
N LYS A 93 155.73 45.84 0.17
CA LYS A 93 155.18 46.35 1.42
C LYS A 93 153.92 47.17 1.19
N GLU A 94 153.95 48.14 0.27
CA GLU A 94 152.79 48.97 -0.11
C GLU A 94 151.61 48.09 -0.61
N PHE A 95 151.89 47.07 -1.42
CA PHE A 95 150.86 46.14 -1.90
C PHE A 95 150.27 45.28 -0.77
N SER A 96 151.11 44.79 0.16
CA SER A 96 150.65 44.01 1.31
C SER A 96 149.79 44.85 2.27
N GLU A 97 150.14 46.11 2.47
CA GLU A 97 149.39 47.04 3.32
C GLU A 97 148.00 47.33 2.72
N GLU A 98 147.92 47.57 1.41
CA GLU A 98 146.66 47.79 0.72
C GLU A 98 145.78 46.51 0.67
N LEU A 99 146.39 45.33 0.49
CA LEU A 99 145.69 44.04 0.57
C LEU A 99 145.08 43.81 1.96
N ASN A 100 145.86 44.00 3.02
CA ASN A 100 145.39 43.86 4.40
C ASN A 100 144.24 44.82 4.69
N LYS A 101 144.32 46.06 4.19
CA LYS A 101 143.24 47.05 4.32
C LYS A 101 141.95 46.58 3.64
N ARG A 102 142.02 46.06 2.42
CA ARG A 102 140.85 45.51 1.71
C ARG A 102 140.31 44.25 2.36
N GLU A 103 141.16 43.37 2.89
CA GLU A 103 140.74 42.18 3.61
C GLU A 103 139.97 42.53 4.89
N LEU A 104 140.44 43.55 5.63
CA LEU A 104 139.72 44.09 6.79
C LEU A 104 138.35 44.67 6.38
N GLU A 105 138.30 45.46 5.31
CA GLU A 105 137.04 46.04 4.82
C GLU A 105 136.04 44.95 4.37
N ILE A 106 136.52 43.90 3.68
CA ILE A 106 135.70 42.74 3.30
C ILE A 106 135.20 41.99 4.54
N ALA A 107 136.03 41.82 5.56
CA ALA A 107 135.64 41.17 6.80
C ALA A 107 134.56 41.98 7.55
N GLU A 108 134.71 43.30 7.61
CA GLU A 108 133.71 44.21 8.19
C GLU A 108 132.38 44.17 7.43
N LEU A 109 132.42 44.25 6.10
CA LEU A 109 131.21 44.18 5.27
C LEU A 109 130.51 42.82 5.40
N LYS A 110 131.27 41.71 5.43
CA LYS A 110 130.70 40.37 5.67
C LYS A 110 130.02 40.28 7.03
N ASN A 111 130.60 40.87 8.08
CA ASN A 111 129.97 40.89 9.40
C ASN A 111 128.71 41.75 9.42
N LYS A 112 128.71 42.92 8.76
CA LYS A 112 127.51 43.76 8.63
C LYS A 112 126.38 43.04 7.89
N ILE A 113 126.68 42.35 6.79
CA ILE A 113 125.69 41.55 6.04
C ILE A 113 125.12 40.44 6.92
N LYS A 114 125.97 39.68 7.63
CA LYS A 114 125.51 38.63 8.55
C LYS A 114 124.61 39.16 9.65
N LEU A 115 124.94 40.31 10.24
CA LEU A 115 124.12 40.95 11.26
C LEU A 115 122.77 41.40 10.69
N GLN A 116 122.77 42.03 9.51
CA GLN A 116 121.52 42.43 8.84
C GLN A 116 120.65 41.24 8.44
N ASP A 117 121.24 40.14 7.97
CA ASP A 117 120.50 38.92 7.63
C ASP A 117 119.91 38.26 8.87
N ALA A 118 120.66 38.20 9.97
CA ALA A 118 120.17 37.70 11.26
C ALA A 118 119.04 38.58 11.83
N GLU A 119 119.14 39.90 11.70
CA GLU A 119 118.12 40.86 12.13
C GLU A 119 116.84 40.69 11.29
N LYS A 120 116.96 40.61 9.97
CA LYS A 120 115.81 40.33 9.07
C LYS A 120 115.17 38.99 9.38
N GLU A 121 115.96 37.94 9.62
CA GLU A 121 115.44 36.61 9.97
C GLU A 121 114.67 36.65 11.30
N SER A 122 115.18 37.39 12.29
CA SER A 122 114.48 37.59 13.57
C SER A 122 113.17 38.36 13.39
N ILE A 123 113.16 39.45 12.62
CA ILE A 123 111.94 40.24 12.35
C ILE A 123 110.89 39.40 11.62
N VAL A 124 111.31 38.57 10.65
CA VAL A 124 110.41 37.66 9.93
C VAL A 124 109.84 36.61 10.90
N LYS A 125 110.67 35.99 11.75
CA LYS A 125 110.20 35.03 12.76
C LYS A 125 109.20 35.65 13.73
N ASP A 126 109.47 36.85 14.25
CA ASP A 126 108.56 37.55 15.16
C ASP A 126 107.24 37.94 14.48
N THR A 127 107.30 38.32 13.20
CA THR A 127 106.10 38.66 12.42
C THR A 127 105.25 37.43 12.14
N ILE A 128 105.88 36.30 11.78
CA ILE A 128 105.21 35.01 11.61
C ILE A 128 104.56 34.58 12.93
N ALA A 129 105.30 34.61 14.04
CA ALA A 129 104.77 34.23 15.35
C ALA A 129 103.56 35.09 15.77
N LYS A 130 103.59 36.40 15.49
CA LYS A 130 102.44 37.30 15.73
C LYS A 130 101.24 36.93 14.87
N LYS A 131 101.46 36.64 13.58
CA LYS A 131 100.39 36.25 12.65
C LYS A 131 99.82 34.88 12.97
N ASP A 132 100.64 33.92 13.36
CA ASP A 132 100.19 32.59 13.79
C ASP A 132 99.34 32.68 15.06
N LYS A 133 99.71 33.56 16.00
CA LYS A 133 98.91 33.83 17.19
C LYS A 133 97.56 34.44 16.83
N GLU A 134 97.54 35.45 15.96
CA GLU A 134 96.32 36.11 15.48
C GLU A 134 95.40 35.11 14.74
N ILE A 135 95.96 34.24 13.89
CA ILE A 135 95.22 33.18 13.21
C ILE A 135 94.64 32.19 14.22
N SER A 136 95.40 31.79 15.24
CA SER A 136 94.93 30.88 16.28
C SER A 136 93.80 31.50 17.11
N GLU A 137 93.88 32.79 17.43
CA GLU A 137 92.84 33.51 18.18
C GLU A 137 91.56 33.62 17.34
N LEU A 138 91.67 34.07 16.08
CA LEU A 138 90.53 34.16 15.15
C LEU A 138 89.89 32.80 14.85
N SER A 139 90.70 31.74 14.73
CA SER A 139 90.21 30.37 14.52
C SER A 139 89.38 29.88 15.71
N ASN A 140 89.82 30.18 16.93
CA ASN A 140 89.07 29.83 18.14
C ASN A 140 87.78 30.65 18.26
N GLU A 141 87.81 31.95 17.96
CA GLU A 141 86.60 32.77 17.95
C GLU A 141 85.57 32.28 16.91
N LEU A 142 86.02 31.88 15.73
CA LEU A 142 85.16 31.30 14.70
C LEU A 142 84.50 30.00 15.19
N LYS A 143 85.28 29.09 15.79
CA LYS A 143 84.72 27.86 16.37
C LYS A 143 83.67 28.13 17.44
N ILE A 144 83.94 29.07 18.35
CA ILE A 144 82.98 29.45 19.39
C ILE A 144 81.70 30.01 18.78
N LYS A 145 81.81 30.87 17.75
CA LYS A 145 80.63 31.41 17.05
C LYS A 145 79.85 30.33 16.32
N GLU A 146 80.51 29.41 15.63
CA GLU A 146 79.87 28.28 14.95
C GLU A 146 79.09 27.40 15.94
N GLU A 147 79.71 27.09 17.09
CA GLU A 147 79.07 26.28 18.14
C GLU A 147 77.89 27.02 18.79
N GLN A 148 78.01 28.34 19.02
CA GLN A 148 76.90 29.16 19.51
C GLN A 148 75.73 29.22 18.52
N VAL A 149 76.00 29.37 17.22
CA VAL A 149 74.98 29.36 16.18
C VAL A 149 74.30 28.00 16.09
N SER A 150 75.08 26.91 16.14
CA SER A 150 74.56 25.54 16.14
C SER A 150 73.64 25.29 17.34
N ASN A 151 74.09 25.62 18.56
CA ASN A 151 73.30 25.45 19.78
C ASN A 151 72.02 26.30 19.77
N ARG A 152 72.09 27.52 19.22
CA ARG A 152 70.91 28.38 19.08
C ARG A 152 69.89 27.79 18.11
N LEU A 153 70.34 27.32 16.94
CA LEU A 153 69.50 26.66 15.95
C LEU A 153 68.85 25.39 16.51
N GLU A 154 69.61 24.55 17.21
CA GLU A 154 69.09 23.35 17.88
C GLU A 154 68.00 23.70 18.90
N LYS A 155 68.22 24.77 19.69
CA LYS A 155 67.24 25.22 20.68
C LYS A 155 65.97 25.78 20.03
N GLU A 156 66.10 26.62 19.00
CA GLU A 156 64.97 27.16 18.25
C GLU A 156 64.16 26.02 17.58
N PHE A 157 64.83 25.06 16.93
CA PHE A 157 64.18 23.87 16.37
C PHE A 157 63.49 23.02 17.44
N SER A 158 64.16 22.79 18.58
CA SER A 158 63.60 22.04 19.71
C SER A 158 62.33 22.69 20.25
N GLU A 159 62.34 24.00 20.45
CA GLU A 159 61.19 24.77 20.94
C GLU A 159 60.02 24.73 19.95
N GLU A 160 60.29 24.88 18.65
CA GLU A 160 59.27 24.84 17.61
C GLU A 160 58.69 23.43 17.42
N LEU A 161 59.53 22.39 17.48
CA LEU A 161 59.10 20.99 17.46
C LEU A 161 58.22 20.66 18.67
N ASN A 162 58.58 21.15 19.86
CA ASN A 162 57.77 20.97 21.07
C ASN A 162 56.41 21.68 20.97
N LYS A 163 56.36 22.90 20.43
CA LYS A 163 55.09 23.59 20.16
C LYS A 163 54.21 22.80 19.18
N LYS A 164 54.79 22.32 18.08
CA LYS A 164 54.05 21.51 17.09
C LYS A 164 53.57 20.18 17.68
N ASN A 165 54.38 19.54 18.52
CA ASN A 165 53.98 18.30 19.21
C ASN A 165 52.83 18.54 20.20
N LEU A 166 52.83 19.65 20.93
CA LEU A 166 51.72 20.03 21.80
C LEU A 166 50.43 20.28 21.00
N GLU A 167 50.53 21.05 19.91
CA GLU A 167 49.40 21.33 19.00
C GLU A 167 48.84 20.04 18.38
N ILE A 168 49.70 19.12 17.94
CA ILE A 168 49.31 17.79 17.43
C ILE A 168 48.58 16.98 18.51
N ASN A 169 49.06 17.00 19.75
CA ASN A 169 48.43 16.27 20.85
C ASN A 169 47.06 16.85 21.21
N GLU A 170 46.92 18.18 21.23
CA GLU A 170 45.63 18.84 21.42
C GLU A 170 44.64 18.48 20.31
N LEU A 171 45.07 18.58 19.04
CA LEU A 171 44.22 18.23 17.89
C LEU A 171 43.82 16.75 17.92
N LYS A 172 44.75 15.85 18.25
CA LYS A 172 44.44 14.41 18.42
C LYS A 172 43.42 14.17 19.52
N ASN A 173 43.54 14.85 20.66
CA ASN A 173 42.57 14.74 21.75
C ASN A 173 41.20 15.29 21.34
N GLN A 174 41.14 16.42 20.65
CA GLN A 174 39.88 16.98 20.14
C GLN A 174 39.21 16.05 19.13
N ILE A 175 39.97 15.46 18.21
CA ILE A 175 39.45 14.47 17.26
C ILE A 175 38.89 13.26 18.01
N LYS A 176 39.63 12.72 18.98
CA LYS A 176 39.19 11.58 19.79
C LYS A 176 37.91 11.87 20.57
N ILE A 177 37.78 13.08 21.15
CA ILE A 177 36.55 13.51 21.83
C ILE A 177 35.39 13.58 20.83
N LYS A 178 35.57 14.23 19.67
CA LYS A 178 34.52 14.31 18.65
C LYS A 178 34.12 12.93 18.09
N ASP A 179 35.06 12.02 17.92
CA ASP A 179 34.78 10.66 17.45
C ASP A 179 34.01 9.86 18.51
N THR A 180 34.39 9.96 19.79
CA THR A 180 33.64 9.32 20.88
C THR A 180 32.25 9.92 21.09
N GLU A 181 32.08 11.23 20.94
CA GLU A 181 30.76 11.89 20.93
C GLU A 181 29.89 11.39 19.77
N LYS A 182 30.45 11.29 18.56
CA LYS A 182 29.72 10.74 17.40
C LYS A 182 29.34 9.28 17.63
N GLU A 183 30.24 8.45 18.14
CA GLU A 183 29.93 7.04 18.47
C GLU A 183 28.82 6.92 19.51
N LEU A 184 28.82 7.79 20.53
CA LEU A 184 27.75 7.85 21.54
C LEU A 184 26.42 8.26 20.91
N VAL A 185 26.40 9.32 20.10
CA VAL A 185 25.19 9.79 19.41
C VAL A 185 24.64 8.70 18.49
N VAL A 186 25.51 8.00 17.75
CA VAL A 186 25.12 6.89 16.89
C VAL A 186 24.56 5.73 17.71
N LYS A 187 25.22 5.33 18.81
CA LYS A 187 24.73 4.28 19.72
C LYS A 187 23.38 4.63 20.33
N ASP A 188 23.21 5.86 20.83
CA ASP A 188 21.94 6.31 21.41
C ASP A 188 20.82 6.35 20.37
N THR A 189 21.13 6.76 19.14
CA THR A 189 20.17 6.78 18.04
C THR A 189 19.76 5.37 17.63
N ILE A 190 20.71 4.44 17.54
CA ILE A 190 20.45 3.02 17.27
C ILE A 190 19.61 2.42 18.40
N ALA A 191 19.98 2.63 19.66
CA ALA A 191 19.25 2.11 20.82
C ALA A 191 17.79 2.62 20.86
N LYS A 192 17.56 3.91 20.52
CA LYS A 192 16.21 4.46 20.39
C LYS A 192 15.44 3.80 19.25
N LYS A 193 16.06 3.61 18.08
CA LYS A 193 15.44 2.97 16.91
C LYS A 193 15.13 1.50 17.13
N ASP A 194 16.01 0.75 17.79
CA ASP A 194 15.80 -0.65 18.17
C ASP A 194 14.65 -0.78 19.17
N LYS A 195 14.52 0.16 20.10
CA LYS A 195 13.40 0.20 21.03
C LYS A 195 12.08 0.48 20.31
N GLU A 196 12.03 1.48 19.44
CA GLU A 196 10.87 1.76 18.58
C GLU A 196 10.48 0.55 17.73
N LEU A 197 11.45 -0.13 17.12
CA LEU A 197 11.21 -1.33 16.31
C LEU A 197 10.65 -2.50 17.14
N ASN A 198 11.19 -2.73 18.33
CA ASN A 198 10.67 -3.76 19.22
C ASN A 198 9.23 -3.46 19.68
N ASP A 199 8.97 -2.21 20.07
CA ASP A 199 7.63 -1.79 20.49
C ASP A 199 6.62 -1.96 19.34
N LEU A 200 6.97 -1.51 18.12
CA LEU A 200 6.13 -1.64 16.93
C LEU A 200 5.92 -3.12 16.52
N SER A 201 6.96 -3.95 16.64
CA SER A 201 6.90 -5.39 16.34
C SER A 201 5.96 -6.11 17.31
N ASN A 202 6.05 -5.78 18.61
CA ASN A 202 5.16 -6.30 19.63
C ASN A 202 3.70 -5.87 19.39
N GLU A 203 3.47 -4.60 19.05
CA GLU A 203 2.15 -4.06 18.76
C GLU A 203 1.53 -4.73 17.51
N LEU A 204 2.33 -4.94 16.45
CA LEU A 204 1.91 -5.67 15.26
C LEU A 204 1.55 -7.13 15.57
N SER A 205 2.35 -7.81 16.41
CA SER A 205 2.10 -9.19 16.84
C SER A 205 0.81 -9.31 17.66
N LEU A 206 0.57 -8.35 18.56
CA LEU A 206 -0.67 -8.25 19.35
C LEU A 206 -1.87 -8.05 18.45
N SER A 207 -1.82 -7.06 17.55
CA SER A 207 -2.89 -6.77 16.59
C SER A 207 -3.20 -7.96 15.68
N LYS A 208 -2.17 -8.66 15.19
CA LYS A 208 -2.34 -9.89 14.39
C LYS A 208 -3.02 -11.00 15.18
N SER A 209 -2.62 -11.20 16.44
CA SER A 209 -3.23 -12.19 17.33
C SER A 209 -4.69 -11.87 17.63
N GLU A 210 -5.02 -10.61 17.89
CA GLU A 210 -6.40 -10.15 18.07
C GLU A 210 -7.26 -10.37 16.83
N TYR A 211 -6.72 -10.08 15.63
CA TYR A 211 -7.46 -10.26 14.38
C TYR A 211 -7.75 -11.74 14.12
N LEU A 212 -6.78 -12.62 14.35
CA LEU A 212 -6.96 -14.07 14.25
C LEU A 212 -8.00 -14.59 15.25
N LEU A 213 -7.99 -14.08 16.48
CA LEU A 213 -8.99 -14.44 17.49
C LEU A 213 -10.40 -13.96 17.08
N LYS A 214 -10.53 -12.74 16.55
CA LYS A 214 -11.80 -12.22 16.02
C LYS A 214 -12.31 -13.06 14.85
N GLU A 215 -11.44 -13.41 13.90
CA GLU A 215 -11.80 -14.25 12.76
C GLU A 215 -12.28 -15.64 13.23
N LYS A 216 -11.56 -16.25 14.16
CA LYS A 216 -11.92 -17.55 14.74
C LYS A 216 -13.29 -17.50 15.45
N ASN A 217 -13.48 -16.53 16.35
CA ASN A 217 -14.75 -16.36 17.07
C ASN A 217 -15.92 -16.11 16.11
N LEU A 218 -15.68 -15.36 15.03
CA LEU A 218 -16.71 -15.10 14.02
C LEU A 218 -17.09 -16.37 13.26
N LYS A 219 -16.09 -17.16 12.84
CA LYS A 219 -16.31 -18.48 12.21
C LYS A 219 -17.10 -19.41 13.11
N GLU A 220 -16.66 -19.59 14.36
CA GLU A 220 -17.33 -20.47 15.34
C GLU A 220 -18.79 -20.01 15.57
N SER A 221 -19.03 -18.71 15.70
CA SER A 221 -20.39 -18.17 15.86
C SER A 221 -21.30 -18.45 14.65
N TYR A 222 -20.77 -18.35 13.43
CA TYR A 222 -21.53 -18.66 12.23
C TYR A 222 -21.75 -20.17 12.05
N GLU A 223 -20.76 -21.00 12.36
CA GLU A 223 -20.89 -22.46 12.35
C GLU A 223 -21.97 -22.92 13.33
N GLU A 224 -22.00 -22.35 14.54
CA GLU A 224 -23.05 -22.64 15.53
C GLU A 224 -24.44 -22.21 15.04
N LYS A 225 -24.55 -21.01 14.43
CA LYS A 225 -25.81 -20.54 13.84
C LYS A 225 -26.30 -21.44 12.70
N ILE A 226 -25.39 -21.88 11.82
CA ILE A 226 -25.72 -22.78 10.72
C ILE A 226 -26.20 -24.12 11.28
N LYS A 227 -25.46 -24.69 12.22
CA LYS A 227 -25.85 -25.95 12.89
C LYS A 227 -27.24 -25.86 13.53
N ASN A 228 -27.51 -24.79 14.27
CA ASN A 228 -28.83 -24.56 14.88
C ASN A 228 -29.95 -24.44 13.83
N LYS A 229 -29.67 -23.84 12.67
CA LYS A 229 -30.63 -23.73 11.56
C LYS A 229 -30.86 -25.07 10.87
N ASP A 230 -29.82 -25.85 10.66
CA ASP A 230 -29.92 -27.20 10.07
C ASP A 230 -30.72 -28.15 10.99
N GLU A 231 -30.49 -28.09 12.30
CA GLU A 231 -31.28 -28.83 13.29
C GLU A 231 -32.77 -28.44 13.25
N GLN A 232 -33.07 -27.14 13.15
CA GLN A 232 -34.46 -26.66 12.98
C GLN A 232 -35.08 -27.16 11.67
N ILE A 233 -34.34 -27.10 10.56
CA ILE A 233 -34.82 -27.60 9.26
C ILE A 233 -35.10 -29.10 9.32
N ALA A 234 -34.21 -29.88 9.94
CA ALA A 234 -34.38 -31.31 10.13
C ALA A 234 -35.64 -31.63 10.95
N TYR A 235 -35.86 -30.90 12.06
CA TYR A 235 -37.07 -31.02 12.88
C TYR A 235 -38.34 -30.74 12.06
N TYR A 236 -38.40 -29.63 11.33
CA TYR A 236 -39.57 -29.29 10.52
C TYR A 236 -39.80 -30.26 9.37
N LYS A 237 -38.73 -30.80 8.76
CA LYS A 237 -38.84 -31.85 7.74
C LYS A 237 -39.41 -33.14 8.33
N ASP A 238 -38.93 -33.60 9.48
CA ASP A 238 -39.47 -34.79 10.16
C ASP A 238 -40.93 -34.56 10.60
N PHE A 239 -41.24 -33.39 11.16
CA PHE A 239 -42.59 -33.02 11.57
C PHE A 239 -43.58 -33.03 10.39
N LYS A 240 -43.20 -32.41 9.26
CA LYS A 240 -44.01 -32.45 8.03
C LYS A 240 -44.14 -33.85 7.46
N ALA A 241 -43.06 -34.63 7.47
CA ALA A 241 -43.08 -36.02 7.00
C ALA A 241 -44.04 -36.87 7.83
N ARG A 242 -44.07 -36.72 9.16
CA ARG A 242 -45.00 -37.45 10.06
C ARG A 242 -46.46 -37.04 9.90
N GLN A 243 -46.75 -35.75 9.69
CA GLN A 243 -48.13 -35.32 9.37
C GLN A 243 -48.59 -35.88 8.02
N SER A 244 -47.71 -35.85 7.03
CA SER A 244 -48.00 -36.30 5.67
C SER A 244 -48.17 -37.82 5.60
N THR A 245 -47.31 -38.61 6.26
CA THR A 245 -47.39 -40.09 6.23
C THR A 245 -48.65 -40.63 6.89
N LYS A 246 -49.21 -39.95 7.90
CA LYS A 246 -50.49 -40.34 8.52
C LYS A 246 -51.69 -40.04 7.60
N MET A 247 -51.65 -38.94 6.85
CA MET A 247 -52.71 -38.56 5.90
C MET A 247 -52.62 -39.23 4.52
N ILE A 248 -51.43 -39.69 4.11
CA ILE A 248 -51.22 -40.45 2.87
C ILE A 248 -51.62 -41.93 3.04
N GLY A 249 -51.50 -42.49 4.25
CA GLY A 249 -51.79 -43.90 4.53
C GLY A 249 -53.28 -44.26 4.67
N GLU A 250 -54.13 -43.30 5.03
CA GLU A 250 -55.60 -43.44 5.14
C GLU A 250 -56.28 -42.59 4.06
N SER A 251 -57.41 -43.04 3.50
CA SER A 251 -58.21 -42.20 2.60
C SER A 251 -58.69 -40.94 3.34
N LEU A 252 -58.69 -39.78 2.65
CA LEU A 252 -59.11 -38.48 3.22
C LEU A 252 -60.50 -38.56 3.89
N GLU A 253 -61.40 -39.36 3.31
CA GLU A 253 -62.73 -39.64 3.86
C GLU A 253 -62.69 -40.33 5.23
N VAL A 254 -61.83 -41.36 5.34
CA VAL A 254 -61.66 -42.13 6.58
C VAL A 254 -61.06 -41.24 7.66
N HIS A 255 -60.08 -40.41 7.30
CA HIS A 255 -59.45 -39.47 8.22
C HIS A 255 -60.47 -38.48 8.80
N CYS A 256 -61.23 -37.77 7.96
CA CYS A 256 -62.22 -36.79 8.41
C CYS A 256 -63.32 -37.44 9.27
N ASN A 257 -63.78 -38.64 8.89
CA ASN A 257 -64.77 -39.38 9.68
C ASN A 257 -64.24 -39.78 11.06
N ASN A 258 -62.98 -40.22 11.17
CA ASN A 258 -62.36 -40.58 12.44
C ASN A 258 -62.14 -39.35 13.34
N GLU A 259 -61.69 -38.23 12.77
CA GLU A 259 -61.53 -36.96 13.48
C GLU A 259 -62.87 -36.45 14.02
N PHE A 260 -63.95 -36.54 13.23
CA PHE A 260 -65.29 -36.18 13.70
C PHE A 260 -65.76 -37.09 14.85
N ASN A 261 -65.60 -38.41 14.71
CA ASN A 261 -66.04 -39.36 15.73
C ASN A 261 -65.26 -39.24 17.04
N THR A 262 -64.00 -38.79 17.00
CA THR A 262 -63.23 -38.47 18.21
C THR A 262 -63.88 -37.36 19.02
N LEU A 263 -64.52 -36.40 18.35
CA LEU A 263 -65.18 -35.26 18.97
C LEU A 263 -66.70 -35.45 19.16
N ARG A 264 -67.21 -36.66 18.93
CA ARG A 264 -68.64 -36.99 19.10
C ARG A 264 -69.23 -36.54 20.43
N PRO A 265 -68.52 -36.57 21.59
CA PRO A 265 -69.06 -36.05 22.85
C PRO A 265 -69.45 -34.56 22.84
N LEU A 266 -68.81 -33.75 21.99
CA LEU A 266 -69.10 -32.31 21.84
C LEU A 266 -70.29 -32.05 20.89
N PHE A 267 -70.62 -33.03 20.04
CA PHE A 267 -71.65 -32.98 19.01
C PHE A 267 -72.71 -34.05 19.27
N LYS A 268 -73.35 -34.01 20.44
CA LYS A 268 -74.25 -35.06 20.94
C LYS A 268 -75.42 -35.37 19.99
N ASN A 269 -76.05 -34.33 19.47
CA ASN A 269 -77.23 -34.41 18.61
C ASN A 269 -76.86 -34.29 17.12
N ALA A 270 -75.56 -34.25 16.80
CA ALA A 270 -75.11 -34.09 15.44
C ALA A 270 -74.90 -35.43 14.75
N TYR A 271 -75.04 -35.34 13.45
CA TYR A 271 -75.16 -36.43 12.52
C TYR A 271 -74.16 -36.21 11.39
N PHE A 272 -73.35 -37.23 11.06
CA PHE A 272 -72.34 -37.19 9.99
C PHE A 272 -72.28 -38.55 9.30
N GLU A 273 -72.96 -38.71 8.16
CA GLU A 273 -72.91 -39.93 7.32
C GLU A 273 -72.52 -39.58 5.89
N LYS A 274 -72.15 -40.62 5.15
CA LYS A 274 -72.05 -40.57 3.70
C LYS A 274 -73.41 -40.31 3.05
N ASP A 275 -73.43 -39.52 1.98
CA ASP A 275 -74.65 -39.36 1.19
C ASP A 275 -74.90 -40.61 0.32
N ASN A 276 -75.93 -41.38 0.68
CA ASN A 276 -76.31 -42.61 -0.02
C ASN A 276 -77.49 -42.42 -0.98
N ASP A 277 -78.07 -41.22 -1.09
CA ASP A 277 -79.32 -40.99 -1.83
C ASP A 277 -79.07 -40.40 -3.23
N ALA A 278 -78.87 -41.26 -4.23
CA ALA A 278 -78.42 -40.90 -5.58
C ALA A 278 -79.55 -40.68 -6.62
N ARG A 279 -80.72 -40.15 -6.22
CA ARG A 279 -81.92 -40.07 -7.09
C ARG A 279 -81.75 -39.24 -8.37
N THR A 280 -80.79 -38.31 -8.41
CA THR A 280 -80.57 -37.32 -9.48
C THR A 280 -79.21 -37.47 -10.20
N GLY A 281 -78.43 -38.50 -9.86
CA GLY A 281 -77.18 -38.86 -10.54
C GLY A 281 -75.90 -38.16 -10.04
N SER A 282 -75.98 -37.28 -9.05
CA SER A 282 -74.82 -36.74 -8.31
C SER A 282 -75.04 -36.92 -6.81
N LYS A 283 -73.94 -37.02 -6.05
CA LYS A 283 -73.91 -37.27 -4.61
C LYS A 283 -72.68 -36.58 -4.04
N GLY A 284 -72.84 -35.90 -2.91
CA GLY A 284 -71.70 -35.44 -2.11
C GLY A 284 -71.09 -36.60 -1.32
N ASP A 285 -69.91 -36.39 -0.74
CA ASP A 285 -69.26 -37.45 0.04
C ASP A 285 -69.89 -37.63 1.42
N PHE A 286 -70.13 -36.53 2.16
CA PHE A 286 -70.72 -36.58 3.50
C PHE A 286 -71.69 -35.44 3.77
N ILE A 287 -72.69 -35.70 4.61
CA ILE A 287 -73.64 -34.69 5.11
C ILE A 287 -73.48 -34.59 6.62
N PHE A 288 -73.25 -33.37 7.10
CA PHE A 288 -73.33 -33.01 8.51
C PHE A 288 -74.66 -32.32 8.80
N ARG A 289 -75.36 -32.73 9.86
CA ARG A 289 -76.52 -32.01 10.41
C ARG A 289 -76.45 -31.98 11.93
N ASP A 290 -76.68 -30.83 12.53
CA ASP A 290 -76.79 -30.68 13.99
C ASP A 290 -78.18 -30.21 14.36
N TYR A 291 -78.71 -30.77 15.44
CA TYR A 291 -80.05 -30.49 15.95
C TYR A 291 -79.96 -30.03 17.40
N ASP A 292 -80.88 -29.17 17.81
CA ASP A 292 -81.03 -28.84 19.22
C ASP A 292 -81.81 -29.94 19.97
N ASP A 293 -82.00 -29.78 21.27
CA ASP A 293 -82.71 -30.76 22.11
C ASP A 293 -84.21 -30.87 21.78
N GLU A 294 -84.77 -29.91 21.03
CA GLU A 294 -86.17 -29.89 20.59
C GLU A 294 -86.36 -30.48 19.17
N GLY A 295 -85.25 -30.83 18.51
CA GLY A 295 -85.25 -31.41 17.15
C GLY A 295 -85.25 -30.38 16.03
N THR A 296 -85.04 -29.09 16.31
CA THR A 296 -84.87 -28.04 15.30
C THR A 296 -83.46 -28.11 14.71
N GLU A 297 -83.35 -28.10 13.37
CA GLU A 297 -82.04 -28.08 12.71
C GLU A 297 -81.29 -26.78 13.01
N VAL A 298 -80.15 -26.92 13.69
CA VAL A 298 -79.25 -25.81 14.01
C VAL A 298 -78.49 -25.42 12.75
N VAL A 299 -77.81 -26.40 12.14
CA VAL A 299 -77.04 -26.21 10.92
C VAL A 299 -76.86 -27.51 10.15
N SER A 300 -76.77 -27.39 8.82
CA SER A 300 -76.45 -28.48 7.91
C SER A 300 -75.34 -28.08 6.95
N ILE A 301 -74.42 -29.00 6.68
CA ILE A 301 -73.24 -28.79 5.83
C ILE A 301 -73.10 -29.98 4.88
N MET A 302 -73.01 -29.69 3.59
CA MET A 302 -72.60 -30.65 2.56
C MET A 302 -71.09 -30.67 2.42
N PHE A 303 -70.47 -31.85 2.46
CA PHE A 303 -69.04 -32.03 2.30
C PHE A 303 -68.70 -32.81 1.03
N GLU A 304 -67.71 -32.29 0.30
CA GLU A 304 -67.01 -32.99 -0.78
C GLU A 304 -65.55 -33.14 -0.39
N MET A 305 -64.95 -34.30 -0.62
CA MET A 305 -63.57 -34.62 -0.26
C MET A 305 -62.76 -34.93 -1.53
N LYS A 306 -61.65 -34.22 -1.73
CA LYS A 306 -60.76 -34.41 -2.89
C LYS A 306 -59.32 -34.66 -2.47
N ASN A 307 -58.77 -35.75 -2.98
CA ASN A 307 -57.41 -36.19 -2.70
C ASN A 307 -56.59 -36.22 -4.00
N GLU A 308 -55.36 -35.71 -3.97
CA GLU A 308 -54.50 -35.63 -5.16
C GLU A 308 -54.08 -37.01 -5.69
N ALA A 309 -54.08 -38.04 -4.83
CA ALA A 309 -53.69 -39.40 -5.20
C ALA A 309 -54.78 -40.20 -5.96
N ASP A 310 -56.05 -39.78 -5.88
CA ASP A 310 -57.19 -40.56 -6.37
C ASP A 310 -57.62 -40.18 -7.81
N GLU A 311 -56.99 -39.19 -8.44
CA GLU A 311 -57.36 -38.68 -9.77
C GLU A 311 -56.48 -39.21 -10.92
N THR A 312 -57.11 -39.64 -12.02
CA THR A 312 -56.42 -40.11 -13.23
C THR A 312 -55.92 -38.97 -14.13
N SER A 313 -54.62 -38.95 -14.40
CA SER A 313 -53.91 -38.33 -15.54
C SER A 313 -54.01 -36.81 -15.82
N THR A 314 -54.99 -36.09 -15.28
CA THR A 314 -55.06 -34.62 -15.34
C THR A 314 -55.33 -34.06 -13.95
N LYS A 315 -54.44 -33.18 -13.47
CA LYS A 315 -54.63 -32.50 -12.17
C LYS A 315 -55.86 -31.61 -12.24
N HIS A 316 -56.91 -31.92 -11.48
CA HIS A 316 -58.06 -31.04 -11.35
C HIS A 316 -57.77 -29.89 -10.38
N LYS A 317 -58.50 -28.79 -10.54
CA LYS A 317 -58.44 -27.64 -9.64
C LYS A 317 -59.61 -27.69 -8.66
N ASN A 318 -59.46 -27.03 -7.51
CA ASN A 318 -60.53 -26.92 -6.52
C ASN A 318 -61.81 -26.32 -7.10
N GLU A 319 -61.67 -25.38 -8.04
CA GLU A 319 -62.80 -24.70 -8.68
C GLU A 319 -63.69 -25.63 -9.52
N ASP A 320 -63.15 -26.73 -10.04
CA ASP A 320 -63.85 -27.66 -10.92
C ASP A 320 -65.03 -28.35 -10.20
N PHE A 321 -64.93 -28.48 -8.87
CA PHE A 321 -65.89 -29.21 -8.02
C PHE A 321 -66.97 -28.33 -7.39
N LEU A 322 -66.77 -27.00 -7.34
CA LEU A 322 -67.66 -26.08 -6.60
C LEU A 322 -69.09 -26.08 -7.14
N ARG A 323 -69.25 -26.19 -8.46
CA ARG A 323 -70.56 -26.17 -9.11
C ARG A 323 -71.39 -27.40 -8.78
N GLU A 324 -70.74 -28.57 -8.75
CA GLU A 324 -71.41 -29.83 -8.45
C GLU A 324 -71.76 -29.89 -6.96
N LEU A 325 -70.82 -29.51 -6.10
CA LEU A 325 -71.06 -29.42 -4.65
C LEU A 325 -72.21 -28.46 -4.28
N ASP A 326 -72.32 -27.28 -4.93
CA ASP A 326 -73.46 -26.38 -4.68
C ASP A 326 -74.80 -26.96 -5.16
N LYS A 327 -74.78 -27.76 -6.24
CA LYS A 327 -75.97 -28.47 -6.72
C LYS A 327 -76.43 -29.49 -5.68
N ASP A 328 -75.51 -30.32 -5.17
CA ASP A 328 -75.82 -31.33 -4.16
C ASP A 328 -76.29 -30.69 -2.85
N ARG A 329 -75.65 -29.59 -2.43
CA ARG A 329 -76.08 -28.80 -1.28
C ARG A 329 -77.55 -28.37 -1.39
N LYS A 330 -77.95 -27.84 -2.56
CA LYS A 330 -79.33 -27.38 -2.79
C LYS A 330 -80.33 -28.53 -2.85
N GLU A 331 -79.99 -29.62 -3.53
CA GLU A 331 -80.86 -30.79 -3.64
C GLU A 331 -81.12 -31.45 -2.28
N LYS A 332 -80.10 -31.45 -1.39
CA LYS A 332 -80.21 -32.01 -0.04
C LYS A 332 -80.69 -30.99 1.00
N GLY A 333 -80.92 -29.73 0.62
CA GLY A 333 -81.35 -28.68 1.53
C GLY A 333 -80.35 -28.42 2.65
N CYS A 334 -79.05 -28.49 2.36
CA CYS A 334 -78.00 -28.15 3.31
C CYS A 334 -77.74 -26.63 3.32
N GLU A 335 -77.48 -26.06 4.50
CA GLU A 335 -77.25 -24.63 4.65
C GLU A 335 -75.89 -24.20 4.06
N TYR A 336 -74.84 -25.00 4.26
CA TYR A 336 -73.47 -24.73 3.81
C TYR A 336 -72.94 -25.81 2.88
N ALA A 337 -71.94 -25.46 2.06
CA ALA A 337 -71.12 -26.40 1.30
C ALA A 337 -69.65 -26.22 1.63
N VAL A 338 -68.94 -27.33 1.81
CA VAL A 338 -67.52 -27.33 2.17
C VAL A 338 -66.77 -28.36 1.33
N LEU A 339 -65.83 -27.88 0.52
CA LEU A 339 -64.88 -28.72 -0.19
C LEU A 339 -63.63 -28.92 0.69
N VAL A 340 -63.39 -30.15 1.13
CA VAL A 340 -62.16 -30.56 1.82
C VAL A 340 -61.19 -31.10 0.78
N SER A 341 -60.10 -30.39 0.54
CA SER A 341 -59.22 -30.71 -0.59
C SER A 341 -57.75 -30.77 -0.23
N LEU A 342 -57.06 -31.77 -0.78
CA LEU A 342 -55.61 -31.88 -0.86
C LEU A 342 -55.06 -31.48 -2.24
N LEU A 343 -55.91 -31.03 -3.17
CA LEU A 343 -55.49 -30.57 -4.51
C LEU A 343 -54.76 -29.22 -4.45
N GLU A 344 -53.95 -28.92 -5.47
CA GLU A 344 -53.24 -27.64 -5.58
C GLU A 344 -52.38 -27.32 -4.34
N ILE A 345 -51.53 -28.25 -3.88
CA ILE A 345 -50.69 -28.09 -2.67
C ILE A 345 -49.74 -26.89 -2.76
N ASP A 346 -49.35 -26.44 -3.95
CA ASP A 346 -48.47 -25.27 -4.14
C ASP A 346 -49.25 -23.95 -4.27
N ASN A 347 -50.58 -23.95 -4.16
CA ASN A 347 -51.40 -22.75 -4.30
C ASN A 347 -51.57 -22.04 -2.96
N ASP A 348 -50.84 -20.93 -2.79
CA ASP A 348 -50.86 -20.09 -1.57
C ASP A 348 -52.26 -19.67 -1.14
N PHE A 349 -53.18 -19.43 -2.08
CA PHE A 349 -54.54 -19.01 -1.78
C PHE A 349 -55.31 -20.05 -0.95
N TYR A 350 -55.24 -21.33 -1.33
CA TYR A 350 -55.90 -22.43 -0.63
C TYR A 350 -55.10 -22.97 0.56
N ASN A 351 -53.82 -22.61 0.69
CA ASN A 351 -52.98 -23.03 1.81
C ASN A 351 -53.05 -22.12 3.03
N ASN A 352 -53.55 -20.88 2.86
CA ASN A 352 -53.57 -19.87 3.92
C ASN A 352 -54.67 -20.04 4.97
N GLY A 353 -55.58 -21.01 4.83
CA GLY A 353 -56.59 -21.28 5.86
C GLY A 353 -57.92 -21.78 5.31
N ILE A 354 -59.01 -21.26 5.91
CA ILE A 354 -60.39 -21.45 5.42
C ILE A 354 -60.65 -20.40 4.34
N VAL A 355 -60.89 -20.85 3.11
CA VAL A 355 -61.15 -19.97 1.97
C VAL A 355 -62.65 -19.82 1.78
N ASP A 356 -63.14 -18.58 1.80
CA ASP A 356 -64.53 -18.24 1.53
C ASP A 356 -64.79 -18.07 0.02
N MET A 357 -65.59 -18.97 -0.55
CA MET A 357 -66.02 -18.96 -1.95
C MET A 357 -67.47 -18.48 -2.12
N SER A 358 -68.03 -17.82 -1.10
CA SER A 358 -69.40 -17.27 -1.10
C SER A 358 -69.67 -16.28 -2.25
N HIS A 359 -68.62 -15.68 -2.81
CA HIS A 359 -68.72 -14.82 -3.99
C HIS A 359 -69.09 -15.56 -5.28
N LYS A 360 -68.84 -16.89 -5.36
CA LYS A 360 -69.26 -17.75 -6.48
C LYS A 360 -70.54 -18.52 -6.16
N TYR A 361 -70.58 -19.14 -4.98
CA TYR A 361 -71.71 -19.96 -4.52
C TYR A 361 -71.98 -19.63 -3.06
N GLU A 362 -73.21 -19.22 -2.73
CA GLU A 362 -73.55 -18.77 -1.38
C GLU A 362 -73.20 -19.82 -0.31
N LYS A 363 -72.51 -19.38 0.76
CA LYS A 363 -72.11 -20.23 1.91
C LYS A 363 -71.22 -21.41 1.52
N MET A 364 -70.32 -21.19 0.55
CA MET A 364 -69.34 -22.17 0.07
C MET A 364 -67.96 -21.89 0.66
N TYR A 365 -67.31 -22.93 1.19
CA TYR A 365 -65.94 -22.86 1.70
C TYR A 365 -65.04 -23.94 1.09
N VAL A 366 -63.77 -23.61 0.90
CA VAL A 366 -62.73 -24.57 0.52
C VAL A 366 -61.71 -24.63 1.66
N ILE A 367 -61.41 -25.83 2.13
CA ILE A 367 -60.53 -26.04 3.28
C ILE A 367 -59.55 -27.18 3.05
N ARG A 368 -58.44 -27.11 3.78
CA ARG A 368 -57.56 -28.26 4.00
C ARG A 368 -58.08 -29.13 5.16
N PRO A 369 -57.70 -30.42 5.23
CA PRO A 369 -58.24 -31.35 6.23
C PRO A 369 -58.03 -30.89 7.69
N GLN A 370 -56.92 -30.19 7.98
CA GLN A 370 -56.66 -29.65 9.32
C GLN A 370 -57.68 -28.62 9.81
N PHE A 371 -58.43 -27.99 8.89
CA PHE A 371 -59.47 -27.01 9.22
C PHE A 371 -60.88 -27.61 9.26
N PHE A 372 -61.03 -28.92 9.03
CA PHE A 372 -62.32 -29.61 9.00
C PHE A 372 -63.12 -29.42 10.30
N ILE A 373 -62.55 -29.80 11.44
CA ILE A 373 -63.17 -29.62 12.75
C ILE A 373 -63.33 -28.14 13.14
N PRO A 374 -62.29 -27.28 13.01
CA PRO A 374 -62.43 -25.86 13.30
C PRO A 374 -63.58 -25.20 12.56
N LEU A 375 -63.77 -25.50 11.26
CA LEU A 375 -64.84 -24.91 10.47
C LEU A 375 -66.22 -25.39 10.94
N ILE A 376 -66.41 -26.70 11.18
CA ILE A 376 -67.69 -27.23 11.73
C ILE A 376 -68.02 -26.53 13.05
N THR A 377 -67.04 -26.40 13.93
CA THR A 377 -67.22 -25.78 15.25
C THR A 377 -67.58 -24.30 15.13
N LEU A 378 -66.93 -23.58 14.22
CA LEU A 378 -67.21 -22.17 13.95
C LEU A 378 -68.62 -21.97 13.39
N ILE A 379 -68.97 -22.70 12.34
CA ILE A 379 -70.28 -22.64 11.68
C ILE A 379 -71.38 -22.97 12.69
N ARG A 380 -71.20 -24.03 13.49
CA ARG A 380 -72.14 -24.40 14.55
C ARG A 380 -72.29 -23.32 15.61
N GLY A 381 -71.18 -22.73 16.08
CA GLY A 381 -71.22 -21.65 17.07
C GLY A 381 -71.99 -20.42 16.58
N ILE A 382 -71.82 -20.06 15.30
CA ILE A 382 -72.60 -18.99 14.65
C ILE A 382 -74.08 -19.38 14.58
N ALA A 383 -74.37 -20.61 14.17
CA ALA A 383 -75.73 -21.11 14.02
C ALA A 383 -76.50 -21.14 15.36
N ILE A 384 -75.87 -21.57 16.46
CA ILE A 384 -76.48 -21.57 17.80
C ILE A 384 -76.94 -20.16 18.21
N ASN A 385 -76.13 -19.13 17.93
CA ASN A 385 -76.50 -17.75 18.24
C ASN A 385 -77.69 -17.25 17.40
N SER A 386 -77.83 -17.77 16.17
CA SER A 386 -78.96 -17.46 15.29
C SER A 386 -80.22 -18.27 15.57
N LEU A 387 -80.12 -19.33 16.38
CA LEU A 387 -81.21 -20.28 16.64
C LEU A 387 -82.41 -19.62 17.33
N GLY A 388 -82.17 -18.68 18.26
CA GLY A 388 -83.24 -17.91 18.90
C GLY A 388 -84.13 -17.19 17.89
N TYR A 389 -83.52 -16.53 16.90
CA TYR A 389 -84.23 -15.86 15.82
C TYR A 389 -84.95 -16.85 14.88
N LYS A 390 -84.35 -18.01 14.58
CA LYS A 390 -85.01 -19.06 13.79
C LYS A 390 -86.28 -19.57 14.49
N LYS A 391 -86.22 -19.82 15.80
CA LYS A 391 -87.39 -20.24 16.60
C LYS A 391 -88.49 -19.19 16.63
N GLU A 392 -88.15 -17.92 16.86
CA GLU A 392 -89.12 -16.82 16.81
C GLU A 392 -89.80 -16.71 15.44
N LEU A 393 -89.03 -16.83 14.35
CA LEU A 393 -89.58 -16.83 12.99
C LEU A 393 -90.47 -18.04 12.72
N GLU A 394 -90.13 -19.22 13.24
CA GLU A 394 -90.96 -20.41 13.09
C GLU A 394 -92.27 -20.28 13.87
N VAL A 395 -92.24 -19.72 15.08
CA VAL A 395 -93.45 -19.36 15.84
C VAL A 395 -94.31 -18.36 15.06
N ILE A 396 -93.72 -17.30 14.50
CA ILE A 396 -94.45 -16.31 13.68
C ILE A 396 -95.02 -16.95 12.41
N LYS A 397 -94.26 -17.81 11.72
CA LYS A 397 -94.74 -18.55 10.55
C LYS A 397 -95.90 -19.46 10.91
N ASN A 398 -95.82 -20.20 12.00
CA ASN A 398 -96.90 -21.07 12.46
C ASN A 398 -98.15 -20.27 12.86
N GLN A 399 -97.99 -19.12 13.52
CA GLN A 399 -99.09 -18.18 13.78
C GLN A 399 -99.72 -17.66 12.48
N ASN A 400 -98.92 -17.31 11.48
CA ASN A 400 -99.41 -16.84 10.19
C ASN A 400 -100.07 -17.95 9.36
N ILE A 401 -99.60 -19.20 9.46
CA ILE A 401 -100.26 -20.36 8.84
C ILE A 401 -101.64 -20.57 9.49
N ASP A 402 -101.77 -20.41 10.81
CA ASP A 402 -103.06 -20.55 11.48
C ASP A 402 -104.02 -19.39 11.13
N ILE A 403 -103.51 -18.16 10.99
CA ILE A 403 -104.27 -17.01 10.47
C ILE A 403 -104.68 -17.25 9.02
N SER A 404 -103.78 -17.74 8.17
CA SER A 404 -104.07 -18.00 6.75
C SER A 404 -105.09 -19.15 6.60
N ASN A 405 -104.93 -20.23 7.36
CA ASN A 405 -105.90 -21.32 7.41
C ASN A 405 -107.24 -20.87 7.98
N PHE A 406 -107.24 -19.96 8.96
CA PHE A 406 -108.45 -19.35 9.49
C PHE A 406 -109.12 -18.44 8.46
N GLU A 407 -108.36 -17.62 7.72
CA GLU A 407 -108.86 -16.81 6.63
C GLU A 407 -109.46 -17.68 5.52
N GLU A 408 -108.79 -18.78 5.15
CA GLU A 408 -109.27 -19.71 4.13
C GLU A 408 -110.53 -20.47 4.61
N LYS A 409 -110.56 -20.90 5.88
CA LYS A 409 -111.76 -21.47 6.53
C LYS A 409 -112.89 -20.45 6.68
N MET A 410 -112.58 -19.19 6.96
CA MET A 410 -113.57 -18.13 7.09
C MET A 410 -114.12 -17.71 5.72
N ASN A 411 -113.27 -17.65 4.69
CA ASN A 411 -113.70 -17.42 3.31
C ASN A 411 -114.57 -18.58 2.82
N SER A 412 -114.15 -19.83 3.03
CA SER A 412 -114.99 -20.99 2.67
C SER A 412 -116.30 -21.06 3.47
N PHE A 413 -116.30 -20.68 4.76
CA PHE A 413 -117.53 -20.53 5.55
C PHE A 413 -118.42 -19.41 5.00
N LYS A 414 -117.85 -18.23 4.71
CA LYS A 414 -118.57 -17.08 4.17
C LYS A 414 -119.18 -17.40 2.81
N ASP A 415 -118.45 -18.08 1.94
CA ASP A 415 -118.93 -18.51 0.63
C ASP A 415 -120.02 -19.58 0.76
N GLY A 416 -119.80 -20.59 1.61
CA GLY A 416 -120.78 -21.63 1.92
C GLY A 416 -122.07 -21.07 2.53
N PHE A 417 -121.94 -20.18 3.51
CA PHE A 417 -123.06 -19.47 4.15
C PHE A 417 -123.78 -18.57 3.16
N SER A 418 -123.07 -17.77 2.37
CA SER A 418 -123.67 -16.89 1.35
C SER A 418 -124.41 -17.67 0.26
N ARG A 419 -123.92 -18.87 -0.09
CA ARG A 419 -124.58 -19.77 -1.03
C ARG A 419 -125.83 -20.40 -0.41
N ASN A 420 -125.72 -20.93 0.80
CA ASN A 420 -126.85 -21.55 1.51
C ASN A 420 -127.95 -20.53 1.85
N TYR A 421 -127.57 -19.32 2.27
CA TYR A 421 -128.49 -18.23 2.52
C TYR A 421 -129.22 -17.79 1.24
N ARG A 422 -128.51 -17.62 0.12
CA ARG A 422 -129.16 -17.36 -1.18
C ARG A 422 -130.12 -18.48 -1.58
N LEU A 423 -129.68 -19.73 -1.52
CA LEU A 423 -130.55 -20.87 -1.86
C LEU A 423 -131.79 -20.96 -0.96
N ALA A 424 -131.62 -20.71 0.34
CA ALA A 424 -132.73 -20.67 1.28
C ALA A 424 -133.67 -19.49 0.99
N SER A 425 -133.13 -18.29 0.76
CA SER A 425 -133.89 -17.09 0.40
C SER A 425 -134.66 -17.28 -0.91
N ASP A 426 -134.03 -17.85 -1.95
CA ASP A 426 -134.67 -18.14 -3.23
C ASP A 426 -135.78 -19.19 -3.08
N ARG A 427 -135.55 -20.24 -2.27
CA ARG A 427 -136.59 -21.23 -1.95
C ARG A 427 -137.74 -20.62 -1.15
N PHE A 428 -137.45 -19.73 -0.21
CA PHE A 428 -138.46 -18.98 0.52
C PHE A 428 -139.28 -18.09 -0.41
N HIS A 429 -138.64 -17.36 -1.33
CA HIS A 429 -139.35 -16.54 -2.32
C HIS A 429 -140.20 -17.40 -3.27
N LYS A 430 -139.68 -18.52 -3.76
CA LYS A 430 -140.47 -19.46 -4.56
C LYS A 430 -141.64 -20.06 -3.79
N ALA A 431 -141.46 -20.38 -2.52
CA ALA A 431 -142.55 -20.86 -1.69
C ALA A 431 -143.64 -19.79 -1.49
N ILE A 432 -143.24 -18.52 -1.30
CA ILE A 432 -144.19 -17.39 -1.28
C ILE A 432 -144.92 -17.27 -2.62
N GLU A 433 -144.21 -17.34 -3.75
CA GLU A 433 -144.81 -17.32 -5.09
C GLU A 433 -145.83 -18.46 -5.29
N GLU A 434 -145.52 -19.68 -4.84
CA GLU A 434 -146.45 -20.82 -4.91
C GLU A 434 -147.65 -20.64 -3.97
N ILE A 435 -147.46 -20.03 -2.79
CA ILE A 435 -148.57 -19.65 -1.91
C ILE A 435 -149.47 -18.63 -2.63
N ASP A 436 -148.90 -17.61 -3.27
CA ASP A 436 -149.65 -16.60 -4.01
C ASP A 436 -150.44 -17.21 -5.17
N LYS A 437 -149.84 -18.13 -5.95
CA LYS A 437 -150.57 -18.89 -6.99
C LYS A 437 -151.70 -19.74 -6.40
N THR A 438 -151.48 -20.34 -5.23
CA THR A 438 -152.51 -21.12 -4.55
C THR A 438 -153.66 -20.24 -4.09
N ILE A 439 -153.35 -19.04 -3.56
CA ILE A 439 -154.36 -18.02 -3.21
C ILE A 439 -155.14 -17.61 -4.47
N GLU A 440 -154.47 -17.37 -5.60
CA GLU A 440 -155.14 -17.05 -6.86
C GLU A 440 -156.09 -18.19 -7.30
N HIS A 441 -155.64 -19.45 -7.20
CA HIS A 441 -156.49 -20.61 -7.48
C HIS A 441 -157.70 -20.70 -6.54
N LEU A 442 -157.52 -20.45 -5.24
CA LEU A 442 -158.60 -20.43 -4.26
C LEU A 442 -159.59 -19.28 -4.54
N GLN A 443 -159.10 -18.11 -4.96
CA GLN A 443 -159.94 -16.99 -5.38
C GLN A 443 -160.76 -17.33 -6.63
N LYS A 444 -160.15 -17.95 -7.65
CA LYS A 444 -160.89 -18.46 -8.83
C LYS A 444 -161.91 -19.51 -8.44
N THR A 445 -161.57 -20.42 -7.53
CA THR A 445 -162.50 -21.45 -7.04
C THR A 445 -163.69 -20.81 -6.32
N LYS A 446 -163.44 -19.79 -5.49
CA LYS A 446 -164.48 -18.97 -4.85
C LYS A 446 -165.37 -18.28 -5.89
N GLU A 447 -164.81 -17.68 -6.94
CA GLU A 447 -165.60 -17.09 -8.04
C GLU A 447 -166.44 -18.14 -8.77
N HIS A 448 -165.90 -19.32 -9.04
CA HIS A 448 -166.65 -20.40 -9.67
C HIS A 448 -167.81 -20.89 -8.78
N LEU A 449 -167.60 -20.99 -7.46
CA LEU A 449 -168.65 -21.33 -6.51
C LEU A 449 -169.74 -20.25 -6.45
N LEU A 450 -169.36 -18.97 -6.42
CA LEU A 450 -170.32 -17.86 -6.47
C LEU A 450 -171.10 -17.84 -7.79
N LYS A 451 -170.45 -18.09 -8.93
CA LYS A 451 -171.13 -18.24 -10.23
C LYS A 451 -172.05 -19.46 -10.26
N THR A 452 -171.67 -20.53 -9.57
CA THR A 452 -172.52 -21.73 -9.43
C THR A 452 -173.74 -21.41 -8.58
N ASP A 453 -173.58 -20.69 -7.48
CA ASP A 453 -174.68 -20.20 -6.65
C ASP A 453 -175.61 -19.26 -7.44
N ASP A 454 -175.06 -18.31 -8.20
CA ASP A 454 -175.83 -17.44 -9.10
C ASP A 454 -176.59 -18.26 -10.17
N ASN A 455 -175.99 -19.31 -10.72
CA ASN A 455 -176.63 -20.22 -11.67
C ASN A 455 -177.73 -21.06 -11.01
N LEU A 456 -177.54 -21.53 -9.77
CA LEU A 456 -178.57 -22.22 -8.99
C LEU A 456 -179.72 -21.27 -8.65
N ARG A 457 -179.43 -20.01 -8.32
CA ARG A 457 -180.44 -18.96 -8.11
C ARG A 457 -181.22 -18.67 -9.38
N LEU A 458 -180.55 -18.57 -10.53
CA LEU A 458 -181.19 -18.44 -11.85
C LEU A 458 -182.03 -19.67 -12.21
N ALA A 459 -181.57 -20.88 -11.88
CA ALA A 459 -182.32 -22.11 -12.09
C ALA A 459 -183.56 -22.19 -11.18
N ASN A 460 -183.43 -21.78 -9.91
CA ASN A 460 -184.55 -21.73 -8.98
C ASN A 460 -185.58 -20.68 -9.41
N ASN A 461 -185.14 -19.49 -9.83
CA ASN A 461 -186.03 -18.48 -10.40
C ASN A 461 -186.74 -18.99 -11.67
N LYS A 462 -186.08 -19.80 -12.51
CA LYS A 462 -186.72 -20.45 -13.67
C LYS A 462 -187.70 -21.56 -13.28
N ALA A 463 -187.45 -22.24 -12.17
CA ALA A 463 -188.34 -23.27 -11.63
C ALA A 463 -189.59 -22.67 -10.97
N GLU A 464 -189.46 -21.55 -10.26
CA GLU A 464 -190.58 -20.82 -9.65
C GLU A 464 -191.45 -20.11 -10.71
N ASP A 465 -190.88 -19.70 -11.86
CA ASP A 465 -191.62 -19.02 -12.95
C ASP A 465 -192.37 -19.99 -13.91
N LEU A 466 -192.43 -21.29 -13.57
CA LEU A 466 -193.21 -22.32 -14.27
C LEU A 466 -194.69 -22.31 -13.83
N THR A 467 -195.47 -21.39 -14.41
CA THR A 467 -196.93 -21.42 -14.28
C THR A 467 -197.57 -22.37 -15.30
N ILE A 468 -198.68 -23.03 -14.92
CA ILE A 468 -199.47 -23.97 -15.76
C ILE A 468 -199.81 -23.38 -17.15
N LYS A 469 -199.89 -22.04 -17.23
CA LYS A 469 -200.14 -21.26 -18.46
C LYS A 469 -198.98 -21.32 -19.48
N LYS A 470 -197.72 -21.44 -19.04
CA LYS A 470 -196.54 -21.63 -19.92
C LYS A 470 -196.34 -23.10 -20.32
N LEU A 471 -196.72 -24.05 -19.44
CA LEU A 471 -196.61 -25.50 -19.67
C LEU A 471 -197.64 -26.06 -20.67
N THR A 472 -198.73 -25.34 -20.95
CA THR A 472 -199.82 -25.79 -21.86
C THR A 472 -199.89 -25.03 -23.20
N SER A 473 -198.95 -24.11 -23.48
CA SER A 473 -199.04 -23.19 -24.64
C SER A 473 -198.87 -23.86 -26.03
N GLY A 474 -198.44 -25.12 -26.09
CA GLY A 474 -198.23 -25.87 -27.33
C GLY A 474 -199.05 -27.16 -27.47
N ASN A 475 -199.97 -27.46 -26.56
CA ASN A 475 -200.70 -28.74 -26.55
C ASN A 475 -202.23 -28.52 -26.42
N PRO A 476 -202.97 -28.50 -27.55
CA PRO A 476 -204.41 -28.25 -27.58
C PRO A 476 -205.22 -29.28 -26.74
N THR A 477 -204.76 -30.53 -26.72
CA THR A 477 -205.43 -31.66 -26.05
C THR A 477 -205.35 -31.57 -24.53
N MET A 478 -204.22 -31.10 -23.99
CA MET A 478 -204.03 -30.90 -22.54
C MET A 478 -204.78 -29.68 -22.01
N LYS A 479 -204.95 -28.65 -22.85
CA LYS A 479 -205.73 -27.44 -22.50
C LYS A 479 -207.23 -27.75 -22.34
N GLU A 480 -207.77 -28.67 -23.15
CA GLU A 480 -209.14 -29.17 -22.98
C GLU A 480 -209.29 -30.10 -21.78
N MET A 481 -208.32 -30.98 -21.50
CA MET A 481 -208.35 -31.87 -20.34
C MET A 481 -208.39 -31.10 -19.00
N PHE A 482 -207.59 -30.05 -18.85
CA PHE A 482 -207.62 -29.21 -17.64
C PHE A 482 -208.86 -28.30 -17.57
N ALA A 483 -209.39 -27.84 -18.71
CA ALA A 483 -210.64 -27.06 -18.75
C ALA A 483 -211.90 -27.92 -18.46
N ASN A 484 -211.86 -29.23 -18.74
CA ASN A 484 -212.91 -30.17 -18.36
C ASN A 484 -212.80 -30.59 -16.87
N LEU A 485 -211.59 -30.70 -16.32
CA LEU A 485 -211.36 -30.95 -14.90
C LEU A 485 -211.83 -29.81 -13.97
N GLU A 486 -211.81 -28.55 -14.43
CA GLU A 486 -212.37 -27.42 -13.67
C GLU A 486 -213.92 -27.39 -13.65
N LYS A 487 -214.61 -28.15 -14.52
CA LYS A 487 -216.08 -28.24 -14.52
C LYS A 487 -216.65 -29.44 -13.77
N ASP A 488 -215.88 -30.52 -13.61
CA ASP A 488 -216.32 -31.72 -12.89
C ASP A 488 -215.92 -31.74 -11.39
N SER A 489 -215.10 -30.79 -10.92
CA SER A 489 -214.58 -30.77 -9.53
C SER A 489 -215.39 -29.92 -8.54
N ASN A 490 -216.68 -29.68 -8.79
CA ASN A 490 -217.56 -28.89 -7.91
C ASN A 490 -218.74 -29.70 -7.31
N ASN A 491 -218.68 -31.03 -7.31
CA ASN A 491 -219.63 -31.91 -6.63
C ASN A 491 -218.94 -33.21 -6.15
N GLU A 492 -218.49 -33.22 -4.88
CA GLU A 492 -218.26 -34.36 -3.96
C GLU A 492 -217.27 -33.86 -2.88
N ILE A 493 -217.66 -33.39 -1.69
CA ILE A 493 -218.37 -34.01 -0.55
C ILE A 493 -217.48 -34.99 0.24
N GLU A 494 -217.07 -34.45 1.41
CA GLU A 494 -217.02 -35.05 2.76
C GLU A 494 -215.92 -36.02 3.22
N ASN A 495 -215.28 -35.56 4.31
CA ASN A 495 -215.01 -36.24 5.59
C ASN A 495 -213.56 -36.59 5.99
N GLU A 496 -213.34 -36.34 7.30
CA GLU A 496 -212.27 -36.74 8.23
C GLU A 496 -210.98 -35.89 8.15
N GLU A 497 -210.65 -34.93 9.07
CA GLU A 497 -210.69 -34.92 10.55
C GLU A 497 -209.80 -36.07 11.11
N ILE A 498 -208.66 -35.86 11.79
CA ILE A 498 -208.51 -35.57 13.24
C ILE A 498 -206.99 -35.66 13.64
N GLU A 499 -206.62 -34.91 14.70
CA GLU A 499 -205.49 -34.98 15.69
C GLU A 499 -204.01 -34.89 15.24
N GLU A 500 -203.21 -33.93 15.74
CA GLU A 500 -202.48 -33.85 17.05
C GLU A 500 -201.35 -34.92 17.13
N ILE A 501 -200.05 -34.66 17.40
CA ILE A 501 -199.33 -33.90 18.45
C ILE A 501 -197.85 -33.71 18.00
N ASP A 502 -197.18 -32.69 18.58
CA ASP A 502 -195.76 -32.25 18.58
C ASP A 502 -195.30 -31.22 17.54
#